data_AF-A0A5E4LPJ2-F1
#
_entry.id   AF-A0A5E4LPJ2-F1
#
_cell.length_a   1.000
_cell.length_b   1.000
_cell.length_c   1.000
_cell.angle_alpha   90.00
_cell.angle_beta   90.00
_cell.angle_gamma   90.00
#
_symmetry.space_group_name_H-M   'P 1'
#
loop_
_entity.id
_entity.type
_entity.pdbx_description
1 polymer ?
#
loop_
_entity_poly.entity_id
_entity_poly.type
_entity_poly.pdbx_seq_one_letter_code
_entity_poly.pdbx_strand_id
1 'polypeptide(L)'
;MFCSFCNNEIPKGTGEIYVLRDGTTLNFCSSKCKANQVELRREGRRVGWTNKGLILSSEKKAEEKKDSALAKEIEAKLAEKKAPAKK
;
A
#
# COMPACT_ATOMS: atom_id res chain seq x y z
N MET A 1 0.44 -9.10 -14.77
CA MET A 1 1.10 -7.78 -14.98
C MET A 1 0.36 -6.77 -14.12
N PHE A 2 1.01 -5.87 -13.38
CA PHE A 2 0.31 -4.91 -12.48
C PHE A 2 0.29 -3.48 -13.02
N CYS A 3 -0.77 -2.74 -12.70
CA CYS A 3 -0.92 -1.33 -13.05
C CYS A 3 -0.02 -0.42 -12.20
N SER A 4 0.73 0.45 -12.87
CA SER A 4 1.68 1.40 -12.26
C SER A 4 1.00 2.47 -11.42
N PHE A 5 -0.28 2.77 -11.68
CA PHE A 5 -1.05 3.74 -10.89
C PHE A 5 -1.83 3.07 -9.74
N CYS A 6 -2.78 2.19 -10.06
CA CYS A 6 -3.71 1.65 -9.06
C CYS A 6 -3.25 0.33 -8.41
N ASN A 7 -2.24 -0.36 -8.95
CA ASN A 7 -1.78 -1.70 -8.52
C ASN A 7 -2.76 -2.85 -8.72
N ASN A 8 -3.77 -2.68 -9.60
CA ASN A 8 -4.63 -3.80 -10.00
C ASN A 8 -3.90 -4.70 -11.00
N GLU A 9 -4.27 -5.97 -11.02
CA GLU A 9 -3.85 -6.89 -12.07
C GLU A 9 -4.43 -6.45 -13.42
N ILE A 10 -3.59 -6.49 -14.45
CA ILE A 10 -3.94 -6.19 -15.83
C ILE A 10 -4.20 -7.52 -16.55
N PRO A 11 -5.44 -7.76 -17.02
CA PRO A 11 -5.75 -8.93 -17.85
C PRO A 11 -4.93 -8.95 -19.14
N LYS A 12 -4.62 -10.14 -19.65
CA LYS A 12 -3.89 -10.29 -20.92
C LYS A 12 -4.70 -9.70 -22.08
N GLY A 13 -4.02 -8.98 -22.97
CA GLY A 13 -4.66 -8.32 -24.12
C GLY A 13 -5.43 -7.04 -23.75
N THR A 14 -5.29 -6.54 -22.51
CA THR A 14 -5.92 -5.29 -22.05
C THR A 14 -4.89 -4.34 -21.48
N GLY A 15 -5.22 -3.04 -21.44
CA GLY A 15 -4.38 -1.99 -20.89
C GLY A 15 -3.52 -1.29 -21.94
N GLU A 16 -2.70 -0.37 -21.46
CA GLU A 16 -1.80 0.45 -22.29
C GLU A 16 -0.41 0.51 -21.66
N ILE A 17 0.61 0.55 -22.51
CA ILE A 17 2.01 0.75 -22.13
C ILE A 17 2.39 2.18 -22.52
N TYR A 18 2.86 2.97 -21.56
CA TYR A 18 3.34 4.33 -21.77
C TYR A 18 4.82 4.41 -21.44
N VAL A 19 5.64 4.72 -22.45
CA VAL A 19 7.10 4.83 -22.31
C VAL A 19 7.46 6.31 -22.13
N LEU A 20 8.13 6.63 -21.03
CA LEU A 20 8.65 7.96 -20.75
C LEU A 20 9.93 8.23 -21.56
N ARG A 21 10.35 9.51 -21.60
CA ARG A 21 11.55 9.93 -22.37
C ARG A 21 12.85 9.33 -21.84
N ASP A 22 12.90 8.96 -20.57
CA ASP A 22 14.01 8.29 -19.91
C ASP A 22 14.01 6.76 -20.15
N GLY A 23 13.03 6.22 -20.88
CA GLY A 23 12.86 4.79 -21.12
C GLY A 23 12.05 4.07 -20.03
N THR A 24 11.64 4.76 -18.96
CA THR A 24 10.80 4.16 -17.92
C THR A 24 9.44 3.75 -18.51
N THR A 25 9.04 2.51 -18.27
CA THR A 25 7.78 1.96 -18.80
C THR A 25 6.69 1.94 -17.73
N LEU A 26 5.57 2.62 -17.99
CA LEU A 26 4.38 2.63 -17.15
C LEU A 26 3.28 1.77 -17.78
N ASN A 27 2.79 0.79 -17.04
CA ASN A 27 1.67 -0.06 -17.45
C ASN A 27 0.37 0.43 -16.83
N PHE A 28 -0.69 0.62 -17.62
CA PHE A 28 -1.99 1.09 -17.15
C PHE A 28 -3.10 0.08 -17.45
N CYS A 29 -3.95 -0.19 -16.46
CA CYS A 29 -5.13 -1.05 -16.65
C CYS A 29 -6.28 -0.35 -17.40
N SER A 30 -6.33 0.99 -17.39
CA SER A 30 -7.39 1.77 -18.03
C SER A 30 -6.96 3.22 -18.28
N SER A 31 -7.65 3.90 -19.20
CA SER A 31 -7.41 5.32 -19.53
C SER A 31 -7.60 6.23 -18.31
N LYS A 32 -8.46 5.86 -17.34
CA LYS A 32 -8.61 6.56 -16.05
C LYS A 32 -7.28 6.62 -15.28
N CYS A 33 -6.54 5.51 -15.25
CA CYS A 33 -5.25 5.45 -14.56
C CYS A 33 -4.18 6.27 -15.28
N LYS A 34 -4.17 6.22 -16.61
CA LYS A 34 -3.29 7.03 -17.45
C LYS A 34 -3.54 8.53 -17.25
N ALA A 35 -4.78 8.99 -17.37
CA ALA A 35 -5.14 10.40 -17.17
C ALA A 35 -4.75 10.90 -15.77
N ASN A 36 -5.00 10.10 -14.73
CA ASN A 36 -4.62 10.50 -13.37
C ASN A 36 -3.09 10.63 -13.20
N GLN A 37 -2.29 9.74 -13.77
CA GLN A 37 -0.84 9.77 -13.59
C GLN A 37 -0.13 10.74 -14.55
N VAL A 38 -0.56 10.80 -15.82
CA VAL A 38 0.14 11.53 -16.89
C VAL A 38 -0.38 12.96 -17.05
N GLU A 39 -1.70 13.14 -17.08
CA GLU A 39 -2.32 14.47 -17.29
C GLU A 39 -2.44 15.21 -15.96
N LEU A 40 -3.06 14.57 -14.96
CA LEU A 40 -3.33 15.18 -13.65
C LEU A 40 -2.14 15.09 -12.67
N ARG A 41 -1.06 14.38 -13.05
CA ARG A 41 0.16 14.20 -12.24
C ARG A 41 -0.09 13.74 -10.81
N ARG A 42 -1.15 12.96 -10.58
CA ARG A 42 -1.46 12.38 -9.27
C ARG A 42 -0.60 11.16 -9.01
N GLU A 43 -0.21 11.00 -7.75
CA GLU A 43 0.42 9.79 -7.27
C GLU A 43 -0.64 8.80 -6.76
N GLY A 44 -0.68 7.58 -7.31
CA GLY A 44 -1.65 6.56 -6.91
C GLY A 44 -1.67 6.31 -5.39
N ARG A 45 -0.50 6.35 -4.73
CA ARG A 45 -0.35 6.19 -3.27
C ARG A 45 -1.17 7.20 -2.44
N ARG A 46 -1.45 8.40 -2.97
CA ARG A 46 -2.21 9.44 -2.28
C ARG A 46 -3.71 9.41 -2.60
N VAL A 47 -4.11 8.54 -3.54
CA VAL A 47 -5.49 8.45 -4.02
C VAL A 47 -6.21 7.30 -3.34
N GLY A 48 -7.21 7.63 -2.53
CA GLY A 48 -7.87 6.68 -1.61
C GLY A 48 -8.59 5.50 -2.27
N TRP A 49 -9.00 5.61 -3.54
CA TRP A 49 -9.67 4.51 -4.25
C TRP A 49 -8.71 3.49 -4.86
N THR A 50 -7.41 3.80 -4.92
CA THR A 50 -6.43 2.87 -5.49
C THR A 50 -6.03 1.81 -4.47
N ASN A 51 -5.70 0.60 -4.94
CA ASN A 51 -5.16 -0.42 -4.04
C ASN A 51 -3.86 0.05 -3.37
N LYS A 52 -3.03 0.86 -4.04
CA LYS A 52 -1.84 1.48 -3.42
C LYS A 52 -2.20 2.34 -2.21
N GLY A 53 -3.20 3.22 -2.35
CA GLY A 53 -3.66 4.09 -1.27
C GLY A 53 -4.27 3.31 -0.11
N LEU A 54 -5.07 2.27 -0.42
CA LEU A 54 -5.69 1.42 0.60
C LEU A 54 -4.64 0.63 1.40
N ILE A 55 -3.69 -0.02 0.72
CA ILE A 55 -2.62 -0.80 1.37
C ILE A 55 -1.79 0.09 2.29
N LEU A 56 -1.35 1.26 1.83
CA LEU A 56 -0.57 2.19 2.65
C LEU A 56 -1.36 2.69 3.86
N SER A 57 -2.66 2.91 3.70
CA SER A 57 -3.51 3.32 4.81
C SER A 57 -3.66 2.20 5.84
N SER A 58 -3.70 0.93 5.41
CA SER A 58 -3.76 -0.22 6.31
C SER A 58 -2.43 -0.49 7.02
N GLU A 59 -1.31 -0.31 6.33
CA GLU A 59 0.04 -0.47 6.91
C GLU A 59 0.28 0.58 7.99
N LYS A 60 -0.04 1.85 7.71
CA LYS A 60 0.05 2.94 8.69
C LYS A 60 -0.81 2.68 9.92
N LYS A 61 -2.06 2.25 9.74
CA LYS A 61 -2.94 1.86 10.87
C LYS A 61 -2.40 0.69 11.68
N ALA A 62 -1.70 -0.25 11.04
CA ALA A 62 -1.09 -1.39 11.72
C ALA A 62 0.16 -0.97 12.51
N GLU A 63 0.99 -0.08 11.97
CA GLU A 63 2.13 0.52 12.68
C GLU A 63 1.63 1.36 13.87
N GLU A 64 0.66 2.25 13.67
CA GLU A 64 0.05 3.05 14.74
C GLU A 64 -0.55 2.19 15.86
N LYS A 65 -1.16 1.03 15.52
CA LYS A 65 -1.66 0.07 16.51
C LYS A 65 -0.53 -0.62 17.29
N LYS A 66 0.56 -1.00 16.63
CA LYS A 66 1.74 -1.60 17.27
C LYS A 66 2.48 -0.60 18.17
N ASP A 67 2.55 0.65 17.72
CA ASP A 67 3.22 1.72 18.47
C ASP A 67 2.38 2.31 19.59
N SER A 68 1.06 2.07 19.58
CA SER A 68 0.16 2.53 20.64
C SER A 68 0.65 2.09 22.01
N ALA A 69 0.70 3.05 22.94
CA ALA A 69 1.15 2.82 24.32
C ALA A 69 0.41 1.65 24.98
N LEU A 70 -0.88 1.48 24.65
CA LEU A 70 -1.72 0.38 25.12
C LEU A 70 -1.19 -1.00 24.64
N ALA A 71 -0.72 -1.13 23.40
CA ALA A 71 -0.15 -2.39 22.92
C ALA A 71 1.18 -2.72 23.64
N LYS A 72 2.03 -1.72 23.85
CA LYS A 72 3.30 -1.86 24.60
C LYS A 72 3.06 -2.24 26.08
N GLU A 73 2.04 -1.65 26.70
CA GLU A 73 1.63 -2.00 28.07
C GLU A 73 1.04 -3.41 28.18
N ILE A 74 0.27 -3.86 27.18
CA ILE A 74 -0.28 -5.22 27.13
C ILE A 74 0.85 -6.25 26.97
N GLU A 75 1.83 -6.00 26.10
CA GLU A 75 2.99 -6.88 25.92
C GLU A 75 3.86 -6.97 27.19
N ALA A 76 4.11 -5.84 27.86
CA ALA A 76 4.85 -5.82 29.14
C ALA A 76 4.13 -6.64 30.23
N LYS A 77 2.82 -6.47 30.38
CA LYS A 77 2.00 -7.24 31.33
C LYS A 77 1.90 -8.73 30.97
N LEU A 78 1.96 -9.08 29.68
CA LEU A 78 1.99 -10.48 29.24
C LEU A 78 3.36 -11.14 29.50
N ALA A 79 4.45 -10.38 29.48
CA ALA A 79 5.79 -10.86 29.80
C ALA A 79 5.94 -11.16 31.30
N GLU A 80 5.39 -10.31 32.19
CA GLU A 80 5.41 -10.53 33.63
C GLU A 80 4.60 -11.78 34.04
N LYS A 81 3.47 -12.03 33.39
CA LYS A 81 2.63 -13.23 33.66
C LYS A 81 3.25 -14.55 33.16
N LYS A 82 4.27 -14.50 32.30
CA LYS A 82 4.98 -15.69 31.79
C LYS A 82 6.21 -16.08 32.61
N ALA A 83 6.58 -15.30 33.63
CA ALA A 83 7.63 -15.70 34.56
C ALA A 83 7.13 -16.91 35.39
N PRO A 84 7.81 -18.07 35.35
CA PRO A 84 7.31 -19.30 35.95
C PRO A 84 7.28 -19.18 37.49
N ALA A 85 6.21 -19.69 38.09
CA ALA A 85 6.10 -19.93 39.52
C ALA A 85 7.33 -20.71 40.00
N LYS A 86 8.20 -20.07 40.79
CA LYS A 86 9.31 -20.73 41.48
C LYS A 86 8.74 -21.73 42.49
N LYS A 87 9.20 -22.97 42.35
CA LYS A 87 8.95 -24.12 43.22
C LYS A 87 9.72 -24.00 44.54
#